data_AF-A0A7C5Z3S1-F1
#
_entry.id   AF-A0A7C5Z3S1-F1
#
_cell.length_a   1.000
_cell.length_b   1.000
_cell.length_c   1.000
_cell.angle_alpha   90.00
_cell.angle_beta   90.00
_cell.angle_gamma   90.00
#
_symmetry.space_group_name_H-M   'P 1'
#
loop_
_entity.id
_entity.type
_entity.pdbx_description
1 polymer ?
#
loop_
_entity_poly.entity_id
_entity_poly.type
_entity_poly.pdbx_seq_one_letter_code
_entity_poly.pdbx_strand_id
1 'polypeptide(L)'
;MMKQITLTLAGTLIFWMAACSQQPSSTSSQSTAPAEQTQQAAPASGAHSFSGEIMDSMCAGMGGHEQMLQGGKIKNAKECTLECVKMGAKYVLYDAASKTTYQLDDQTKPEQFAGEKVTVNGSLDSATNTIHVESIAAAIS
;
A
#
# COMPACT_ATOMS: atom_id res chain seq x y z
N MET A 1 2.16 -19.54 37.91
CA MET A 1 3.28 -20.08 38.72
C MET A 1 3.98 -21.15 37.89
N MET A 2 5.32 -21.18 37.94
CA MET A 2 6.29 -22.15 37.36
C MET A 2 6.36 -22.23 35.81
N LYS A 3 7.44 -21.74 35.16
CA LYS A 3 8.83 -22.31 34.99
C LYS A 3 8.79 -23.66 34.23
N GLN A 4 9.50 -23.90 33.13
CA GLN A 4 10.97 -23.93 32.87
C GLN A 4 11.21 -23.78 31.34
N ILE A 5 12.20 -23.08 30.77
CA ILE A 5 13.67 -23.26 30.72
C ILE A 5 14.14 -24.59 30.10
N THR A 6 14.71 -24.51 28.89
CA THR A 6 15.64 -25.45 28.24
C THR A 6 16.46 -24.58 27.26
N LEU A 7 17.70 -24.16 27.55
CA LEU A 7 19.00 -24.89 27.50
C LEU A 7 19.18 -25.53 26.08
N THR A 8 20.23 -25.35 25.28
CA THR A 8 21.68 -25.32 25.57
C THR A 8 22.46 -25.14 24.24
N LEU A 9 23.59 -24.40 24.29
CA LEU A 9 24.87 -24.57 23.57
C LEU A 9 24.93 -24.50 22.02
N ALA A 10 25.60 -23.50 21.44
CA ALA A 10 27.06 -23.42 21.22
C ALA A 10 27.55 -24.32 20.06
N GLY A 11 28.04 -23.71 18.99
CA GLY A 11 28.62 -24.43 17.86
C GLY A 11 29.19 -23.55 16.75
N THR A 12 30.37 -22.98 17.02
CA THR A 12 31.52 -22.83 16.09
C THR A 12 31.32 -22.29 14.66
N LEU A 13 31.82 -21.06 14.47
CA LEU A 13 32.91 -20.72 13.53
C LEU A 13 33.12 -21.65 12.33
N ILE A 14 32.74 -21.18 11.13
CA ILE A 14 33.52 -21.43 9.92
C ILE A 14 33.68 -20.10 9.18
N PHE A 15 34.83 -19.49 9.41
CA PHE A 15 35.46 -18.52 8.53
C PHE A 15 35.78 -19.24 7.21
N TRP A 16 35.25 -18.76 6.09
CA TRP A 16 35.81 -19.04 4.78
C TRP A 16 36.16 -17.71 4.11
N MET A 17 37.41 -17.32 4.30
CA MET A 17 38.07 -16.33 3.46
C MET A 17 38.35 -16.97 2.10
N ALA A 18 37.79 -16.39 1.05
CA ALA A 18 38.30 -16.53 -0.31
C ALA A 18 38.70 -15.14 -0.82
N ALA A 19 39.95 -15.05 -1.26
CA ALA A 19 40.68 -13.84 -1.52
C ALA A 19 40.51 -13.32 -2.96
N CYS A 20 40.81 -12.02 -3.09
CA CYS A 20 41.36 -11.30 -4.24
C CYS A 20 40.48 -10.92 -5.45
N SER A 21 40.62 -9.61 -5.79
CA SER A 21 40.62 -9.02 -7.14
C SER A 21 39.25 -8.76 -7.79
N GLN A 22 38.85 -7.56 -8.25
CA GLN A 22 39.52 -6.29 -8.55
C GLN A 22 38.44 -5.17 -8.56
N GLN A 23 38.79 -3.98 -8.07
CA GLN A 23 38.19 -2.72 -8.53
C GLN A 23 39.11 -2.12 -9.59
N PRO A 24 38.56 -1.53 -10.66
CA PRO A 24 39.15 -0.34 -11.21
C PRO A 24 38.15 0.81 -11.31
N SER A 25 38.60 1.93 -10.77
CA SER A 25 38.06 3.28 -10.87
C SER A 25 38.05 3.78 -12.32
N SER A 26 37.08 4.61 -12.68
CA SER A 26 37.29 5.66 -13.69
C SER A 26 36.46 6.89 -13.35
N THR A 27 37.21 7.91 -12.94
CA THR A 27 36.89 9.33 -12.86
C THR A 27 36.39 9.87 -14.20
N SER A 28 35.34 10.70 -14.19
CA SER A 28 35.11 11.71 -15.23
C SER A 28 34.48 12.95 -14.61
N SER A 29 35.16 14.07 -14.81
CA SER A 29 34.89 15.38 -14.24
C SER A 29 33.73 16.11 -14.92
N GLN A 30 32.89 16.72 -14.07
CA GLN A 30 32.29 18.05 -14.11
C GLN A 30 32.24 18.84 -15.45
N SER A 31 31.04 19.34 -15.77
CA SER A 31 30.82 20.54 -16.59
C SER A 31 29.92 21.53 -15.84
N THR A 32 30.08 22.80 -16.19
CA THR A 32 30.00 24.02 -15.38
C THR A 32 28.58 24.65 -15.28
N ALA A 33 28.30 25.35 -14.17
CA ALA A 33 27.03 26.04 -13.82
C ALA A 33 26.89 27.46 -14.49
N PRO A 34 25.79 28.26 -14.33
CA PRO A 34 25.20 28.69 -13.04
C PRO A 34 23.65 28.86 -12.91
N ALA A 35 23.18 28.68 -11.67
CA ALA A 35 22.05 29.29 -10.96
C ALA A 35 20.79 29.80 -11.70
N GLU A 36 19.64 29.17 -11.40
CA GLU A 36 18.53 29.87 -10.72
C GLU A 36 17.83 28.89 -9.75
N GLN A 37 17.71 29.33 -8.49
CA GLN A 37 17.04 28.63 -7.39
C GLN A 37 15.53 28.85 -7.57
N THR A 38 14.67 27.84 -7.50
CA THR A 38 14.10 27.39 -6.23
C THR A 38 13.18 26.21 -6.53
N GLN A 39 13.48 25.02 -6.02
CA GLN A 39 12.44 24.13 -5.52
C GLN A 39 13.10 23.09 -4.61
N GLN A 40 13.24 23.47 -3.34
CA GLN A 40 13.34 22.50 -2.26
C GLN A 40 11.96 21.84 -2.14
N ALA A 41 11.68 20.83 -2.94
CA ALA A 41 10.63 19.89 -2.62
C ALA A 41 11.18 18.96 -1.52
N ALA A 42 10.41 18.77 -0.45
CA ALA A 42 10.61 17.68 0.50
C ALA A 42 10.81 16.35 -0.27
N PRO A 43 11.47 15.33 0.31
CA PRO A 43 11.53 14.03 -0.35
C PRO A 43 10.09 13.58 -0.60
N ALA A 44 9.68 13.54 -1.87
CA ALA A 44 8.49 12.79 -2.25
C ALA A 44 8.83 11.33 -1.91
N SER A 45 8.36 10.85 -0.75
CA SER A 45 8.13 9.41 -0.61
C SER A 45 7.35 9.01 -1.85
N GLY A 46 7.98 8.19 -2.69
CA GLY A 46 7.63 8.07 -4.10
C GLY A 46 6.13 7.86 -4.31
N ALA A 47 5.57 8.53 -5.31
CA ALA A 47 4.24 8.20 -5.77
C ALA A 47 4.21 6.72 -6.16
N HIS A 48 3.34 5.96 -5.51
CA HIS A 48 3.11 4.54 -5.69
C HIS A 48 1.70 4.32 -6.23
N SER A 49 1.54 3.25 -7.00
CA SER A 49 0.25 2.80 -7.50
C SER A 49 -0.22 1.60 -6.68
N PHE A 50 -1.45 1.67 -6.19
CA PHE A 50 -2.09 0.63 -5.38
C PHE A 50 -3.32 0.12 -6.14
N SER A 51 -3.38 -1.18 -6.38
CA SER A 51 -4.52 -1.81 -7.04
C SER A 51 -5.43 -2.47 -6.02
N GLY A 52 -6.74 -2.36 -6.24
CA GLY A 52 -7.73 -2.95 -5.35
C GLY A 52 -9.15 -2.56 -5.75
N GLU A 53 -10.10 -2.84 -4.88
CA GLU A 53 -11.50 -2.42 -5.01
C GLU A 53 -11.80 -1.28 -4.03
N ILE A 54 -12.51 -0.24 -4.48
CA ILE A 54 -13.04 0.77 -3.56
C ILE A 54 -14.21 0.15 -2.80
N MET A 55 -14.06 0.02 -1.50
CA MET A 55 -15.05 -0.60 -0.61
C MET A 55 -15.38 0.32 0.56
N ASP A 56 -16.44 -0.01 1.29
CA ASP A 56 -16.65 0.53 2.63
C ASP A 56 -15.80 -0.24 3.66
N SER A 57 -15.38 0.46 4.72
CA SER A 57 -14.52 -0.10 5.76
C SER A 57 -15.14 -1.30 6.50
N MET A 58 -16.47 -1.42 6.54
CA MET A 58 -17.14 -2.53 7.23
C MET A 58 -17.04 -3.81 6.41
N CYS A 59 -17.30 -3.74 5.10
CA CYS A 59 -17.19 -4.88 4.19
C CYS A 59 -15.73 -5.26 3.88
N ALA A 60 -14.81 -4.29 3.80
CA ALA A 60 -13.39 -4.59 3.61
C ALA A 60 -12.81 -5.43 4.76
N GLY A 61 -13.24 -5.17 6.01
CA GLY A 61 -12.87 -5.98 7.17
C GLY A 61 -13.36 -7.42 7.14
N MET A 62 -14.34 -7.74 6.29
CA MET A 62 -14.89 -9.09 6.12
C MET A 62 -14.30 -9.84 4.90
N GLY A 63 -13.36 -9.22 4.18
CA GLY A 63 -12.63 -9.86 3.08
C GLY A 63 -13.27 -9.69 1.69
N GLY A 64 -13.99 -8.59 1.45
CA GLY A 64 -14.49 -8.27 0.12
C GLY A 64 -16.00 -8.45 -0.07
N HIS A 65 -16.53 -7.96 -1.19
CA HIS A 65 -17.95 -8.15 -1.55
C HIS A 65 -18.26 -9.56 -2.10
N GLU A 66 -17.27 -10.32 -2.58
CA GLU A 66 -17.47 -11.61 -3.23
C GLU A 66 -18.21 -12.63 -2.34
N GLN A 67 -17.83 -12.75 -1.07
CA GLN A 67 -18.52 -13.66 -0.13
C GLN A 67 -19.91 -13.16 0.27
N MET A 68 -20.13 -11.85 0.30
CA MET A 68 -21.39 -11.22 0.67
C MET A 68 -22.45 -11.31 -0.45
N LEU A 69 -22.02 -11.16 -1.70
CA LEU A 69 -22.89 -11.21 -2.88
C LEU A 69 -23.48 -12.60 -3.13
N GLN A 70 -22.77 -13.66 -2.74
CA GLN A 70 -23.24 -15.05 -2.85
C GLN A 70 -24.46 -15.36 -1.97
N GLY A 71 -24.70 -14.56 -0.92
CA GLY A 71 -25.86 -14.71 -0.02
C GLY A 71 -27.16 -14.09 -0.53
N GLY A 72 -27.18 -13.45 -1.70
CA GLY A 72 -28.37 -12.90 -2.35
C GLY A 72 -29.03 -11.70 -1.66
N LYS A 73 -28.40 -11.13 -0.61
CA LYS A 73 -28.93 -9.97 0.13
C LYS A 73 -28.38 -8.63 -0.33
N ILE A 74 -27.26 -8.62 -1.06
CA ILE A 74 -26.62 -7.42 -1.59
C ILE A 74 -26.93 -7.33 -3.08
N LYS A 75 -27.46 -6.19 -3.53
CA LYS A 75 -27.83 -5.95 -4.93
C LYS A 75 -26.59 -5.93 -5.85
N ASN A 76 -25.59 -5.15 -5.49
CA ASN A 76 -24.28 -5.05 -6.15
C ASN A 76 -23.27 -4.33 -5.22
N ALA A 77 -21.98 -4.44 -5.53
CA ALA A 77 -20.89 -3.86 -4.73
C ALA A 77 -20.98 -2.33 -4.58
N LYS A 78 -21.39 -1.63 -5.65
CA LYS A 78 -21.54 -0.17 -5.65
C LYS A 78 -22.59 0.30 -4.67
N GLU A 79 -23.82 -0.19 -4.79
CA GLU A 79 -24.91 0.17 -3.88
C GLU A 79 -24.59 -0.22 -2.44
N CYS A 80 -23.95 -1.38 -2.21
CA CYS A 80 -23.49 -1.79 -0.88
C CYS A 80 -22.56 -0.75 -0.25
N THR A 81 -21.50 -0.39 -0.98
CA THR A 81 -20.48 0.55 -0.53
C THR A 81 -21.11 1.91 -0.21
N LEU A 82 -21.92 2.44 -1.13
CA LEU A 82 -22.55 3.75 -0.99
C LEU A 82 -23.49 3.81 0.22
N GLU A 83 -24.32 2.79 0.44
CA GLU A 83 -25.22 2.74 1.60
C GLU A 83 -24.45 2.61 2.92
N CYS A 84 -23.39 1.79 2.97
CA CYS A 84 -22.54 1.69 4.16
C CYS A 84 -21.86 3.02 4.49
N VAL A 85 -21.36 3.75 3.49
CA VAL A 85 -20.77 5.08 3.70
C VAL A 85 -21.81 6.09 4.19
N LYS A 86 -23.05 6.06 3.67
CA LYS A 86 -24.16 6.87 4.22
C LYS A 86 -24.46 6.56 5.68
N MET A 87 -24.25 5.32 6.12
CA MET A 87 -24.39 4.89 7.52
C MET A 87 -23.16 5.22 8.38
N GLY A 88 -22.11 5.85 7.81
CA GLY A 88 -20.94 6.34 8.54
C GLY A 88 -19.66 5.54 8.33
N ALA A 89 -19.67 4.52 7.47
CA ALA A 89 -18.44 3.85 7.05
C ALA A 89 -17.54 4.79 6.22
N LYS A 90 -16.27 4.38 6.04
CA LYS A 90 -15.30 5.12 5.22
C LYS A 90 -14.97 4.35 3.95
N TYR A 91 -14.66 5.08 2.88
CA TYR A 91 -14.05 4.50 1.70
C TYR A 91 -12.64 4.02 2.02
N VAL A 92 -12.33 2.81 1.57
CA VAL A 92 -11.03 2.17 1.69
C VAL A 92 -10.68 1.51 0.37
N LEU A 93 -9.40 1.24 0.15
CA LEU A 93 -8.94 0.39 -0.94
C LEU A 93 -8.67 -1.01 -0.39
N TYR A 94 -9.40 -2.02 -0.89
CA TYR A 94 -9.17 -3.41 -0.54
C TYR A 94 -8.37 -4.12 -1.64
N ASP A 95 -7.16 -4.55 -1.33
CA ASP A 95 -6.37 -5.45 -2.18
C ASP A 95 -6.68 -6.90 -1.81
N ALA A 96 -7.48 -7.57 -2.65
CA ALA A 96 -7.86 -8.97 -2.45
C ALA A 96 -6.68 -9.95 -2.57
N ALA A 97 -5.62 -9.60 -3.32
CA ALA A 97 -4.47 -10.49 -3.51
C ALA A 97 -3.64 -10.63 -2.22
N SER A 98 -3.41 -9.51 -1.54
CA SER A 98 -2.71 -9.50 -0.25
C SER A 98 -3.66 -9.55 0.96
N LYS A 99 -4.98 -9.42 0.74
CA LYS A 99 -6.01 -9.24 1.77
C LYS A 99 -5.75 -8.02 2.66
N THR A 100 -5.19 -6.96 2.07
CA THR A 100 -4.85 -5.73 2.77
C THR A 100 -5.92 -4.67 2.54
N THR A 101 -6.31 -3.99 3.60
CA THR A 101 -7.17 -2.80 3.53
C THR A 101 -6.33 -1.57 3.79
N TYR A 102 -6.30 -0.65 2.83
CA TYR A 102 -5.67 0.65 2.96
C TYR A 102 -6.73 1.71 3.27
N GLN A 103 -6.45 2.53 4.28
CA GLN A 103 -7.25 3.72 4.53
C GLN A 103 -7.00 4.73 3.41
N LEU A 104 -8.01 5.52 3.06
CA LEU A 104 -7.88 6.62 2.11
C LEU A 104 -8.11 7.93 2.86
N ASP A 105 -7.18 8.87 2.77
CA ASP A 105 -7.37 10.18 3.39
C ASP A 105 -8.47 11.00 2.68
N ASP A 106 -8.56 10.88 1.36
CA ASP A 106 -9.63 11.41 0.54
C ASP A 106 -10.86 10.51 0.58
N GLN A 107 -11.97 11.06 1.08
CA GLN A 107 -13.26 10.39 1.20
C GLN A 107 -14.30 10.90 0.19
N THR A 108 -13.86 11.64 -0.83
CA THR A 108 -14.73 12.23 -1.87
C THR A 108 -14.44 11.62 -3.24
N LYS A 109 -13.17 11.60 -3.69
CA LYS A 109 -12.77 11.01 -4.98
C LYS A 109 -13.22 9.55 -5.16
N PRO A 110 -13.16 8.67 -4.13
CA PRO A 110 -13.52 7.26 -4.29
C PRO A 110 -15.00 7.01 -4.58
N GLU A 111 -15.90 7.95 -4.26
CA GLU A 111 -17.35 7.75 -4.37
C GLU A 111 -17.81 7.30 -5.76
N GLN A 112 -17.25 7.92 -6.82
CA GLN A 112 -17.62 7.58 -8.20
C GLN A 112 -17.18 6.16 -8.59
N PHE A 113 -16.19 5.61 -7.88
CA PHE A 113 -15.61 4.29 -8.11
C PHE A 113 -16.09 3.25 -7.08
N ALA A 114 -17.11 3.57 -6.29
CA ALA A 114 -17.61 2.68 -5.24
C ALA A 114 -17.94 1.28 -5.80
N GLY A 115 -17.36 0.23 -5.20
CA GLY A 115 -17.48 -1.16 -5.63
C GLY A 115 -16.73 -1.51 -6.92
N GLU A 116 -15.90 -0.61 -7.45
CA GLU A 116 -15.13 -0.84 -8.67
C GLU A 116 -13.67 -1.19 -8.35
N LYS A 117 -13.07 -1.99 -9.24
CA LYS A 117 -11.63 -2.23 -9.24
C LYS A 117 -10.92 -1.02 -9.84
N VAL A 118 -9.90 -0.54 -9.13
CA VAL A 118 -9.18 0.69 -9.46
C VAL A 118 -7.68 0.53 -9.29
N THR A 119 -6.96 1.49 -9.85
CA THR A 119 -5.60 1.84 -9.43
C THR A 119 -5.65 3.22 -8.77
N VAL A 120 -5.19 3.29 -7.53
CA VAL A 120 -5.01 4.52 -6.76
C VAL A 120 -3.54 4.94 -6.85
N ASN A 121 -3.27 6.16 -7.29
CA ASN A 121 -1.92 6.74 -7.23
C ASN A 121 -1.83 7.68 -6.04
N GLY A 122 -0.73 7.59 -5.30
CA GLY A 122 -0.50 8.41 -4.11
C GLY A 122 0.72 7.96 -3.32
N SER A 123 0.84 8.43 -2.08
CA SER A 123 1.89 7.98 -1.15
C SER A 123 1.30 7.22 0.02
N LEU A 124 2.02 6.21 0.54
CA LEU A 124 1.58 5.42 1.69
C LEU A 124 2.22 5.95 2.97
N ASP A 125 1.40 6.35 3.94
CA ASP A 125 1.80 6.41 5.33
C ASP A 125 1.73 5.01 5.94
N SER A 126 2.88 4.35 6.01
CA SER A 126 3.02 3.00 6.56
C SER A 126 2.75 2.92 8.06
N ALA A 127 2.78 4.03 8.81
CA ALA A 127 2.49 4.02 10.25
C ALA A 127 0.99 3.84 10.52
N THR A 128 0.15 4.37 9.62
CA THR A 128 -1.31 4.31 9.73
C THR A 128 -1.98 3.42 8.68
N ASN A 129 -1.19 2.91 7.72
CA ASN A 129 -1.65 2.21 6.53
C ASN A 129 -2.64 3.05 5.70
N THR A 130 -2.38 4.35 5.59
CA THR A 130 -3.21 5.33 4.87
C THR A 130 -2.54 5.74 3.57
N ILE A 131 -3.26 5.66 2.46
CA ILE A 131 -2.84 6.22 1.19
C ILE A 131 -3.30 7.68 1.14
N HIS A 132 -2.34 8.58 0.90
CA HIS A 132 -2.59 9.96 0.52
C HIS A 132 -2.95 10.01 -0.96
N VAL A 133 -4.24 10.17 -1.27
CA VAL A 133 -4.79 9.94 -2.61
C VAL A 133 -4.54 11.14 -3.53
N GLU A 134 -3.72 10.93 -4.56
CA GLU A 134 -3.52 11.90 -5.64
C GLU A 134 -4.58 11.70 -6.73
N SER A 135 -4.71 10.48 -7.26
CA SER A 135 -5.68 10.14 -8.31
C SER A 135 -6.20 8.71 -8.21
N ILE A 136 -7.36 8.46 -8.81
CA ILE A 136 -7.98 7.14 -8.91
C ILE A 136 -8.41 6.94 -10.37
N ALA A 137 -8.10 5.77 -10.92
CA ALA A 137 -8.54 5.36 -12.24
C ALA A 137 -9.16 3.97 -12.17
N ALA A 138 -10.22 3.73 -12.96
CA ALA A 138 -10.77 2.39 -13.13
C ALA A 138 -9.69 1.45 -13.69
N ALA A 139 -9.67 0.21 -13.20
CA ALA A 139 -8.74 -0.80 -13.69
C ALA A 139 -9.08 -1.14 -15.15
N ILE A 140 -8.07 -1.07 -16.02
CA ILE A 140 -8.21 -1.50 -17.41
C ILE A 140 -8.27 -3.02 -17.41
N SER A 141 -9.40 -3.58 -17.83
CA SER A 141 -9.65 -5.03 -17.87
C SER A 141 -9.16 -5.67 -19.15
#